data_AF-A0A2E7P7V7-F1
#
_entry.id   AF-A0A2E7P7V7-F1
#
_cell.length_a   1.000
_cell.length_b   1.000
_cell.length_c   1.000
_cell.angle_alpha   90.00
_cell.angle_beta   90.00
_cell.angle_gamma   90.00
#
_symmetry.space_group_name_H-M   'P 1'
#
loop_
_entity.id
_entity.type
_entity.pdbx_description
1 polymer ?
#
loop_
_entity_poly.entity_id
_entity_poly.type
_entity_poly.pdbx_seq_one_letter_code
_entity_poly.pdbx_strand_id
1 'polypeptide(L)'
;MTDLLGLLVQCWILATSAGSVLYMTRGGEENRRLGCFIGLAGQPCWFMETFSSHQWGMFLLAIFLSYRYLRGLWARPLSGV
;
A
#
# COMPACT_ATOMS: atom_id res chain seq x y z
N MET A 1 -13.26 20.30 11.02
CA MET A 1 -12.47 19.22 11.67
C MET A 1 -12.43 17.97 10.79
N THR A 2 -13.53 17.65 10.10
CA THR A 2 -13.62 16.62 9.03
C THR A 2 -12.66 16.86 7.86
N ASP A 3 -12.46 18.12 7.44
CA ASP A 3 -11.66 18.43 6.24
C ASP A 3 -10.15 18.28 6.47
N LEU A 4 -9.67 18.64 7.67
CA LEU A 4 -8.26 18.44 8.05
C LEU A 4 -7.94 16.95 8.12
N LEU A 5 -8.83 16.14 8.72
CA LEU A 5 -8.63 14.70 8.79
C LEU A 5 -8.60 14.07 7.39
N GLY A 6 -9.52 14.45 6.51
CA GLY A 6 -9.52 14.00 5.11
C GLY A 6 -8.22 14.35 4.38
N LEU A 7 -7.72 15.58 4.57
CA LEU A 7 -6.42 15.99 4.00
C LEU A 7 -5.27 15.12 4.53
N LEU A 8 -5.22 14.86 5.84
CA LEU A 8 -4.19 14.02 6.45
C LEU A 8 -4.23 12.59 5.91
N VAL A 9 -5.43 12.02 5.72
CA VAL A 9 -5.62 10.69 5.15
C VAL A 9 -5.16 10.65 3.69
N GLN A 10 -5.49 11.66 2.88
CA GLN A 10 -5.04 11.74 1.49
C GLN A 10 -3.52 11.89 1.39
N CYS A 11 -2.91 12.73 2.24
CA CYS A 11 -1.45 12.86 2.34
C CYS A 11 -0.80 11.53 2.74
N TRP A 12 -1.40 10.80 3.69
CA TRP A 12 -0.92 9.49 4.10
C TRP A 12 -1.00 8.47 2.96
N ILE A 13 -2.13 8.42 2.24
CA ILE A 13 -2.33 7.59 1.05
C ILE A 13 -1.26 7.88 0.00
N LEU A 14 -1.01 9.16 -0.29
CA LEU A 14 0.01 9.58 -1.26
C LEU A 14 1.42 9.14 -0.81
N ALA A 15 1.80 9.45 0.42
CA ALA A 15 3.13 9.16 0.95
C ALA A 15 3.42 7.65 0.97
N THR A 16 2.47 6.85 1.44
CA THR A 16 2.61 5.39 1.49
C THR A 16 2.59 4.76 0.09
N SER A 17 1.74 5.24 -0.81
CA SER A 17 1.68 4.71 -2.19
C SER A 17 2.95 5.05 -2.98
N ALA A 18 3.42 6.30 -2.91
CA ALA A 18 4.65 6.73 -3.56
C ALA A 18 5.88 6.05 -2.94
N GLY A 19 5.94 5.96 -1.62
CA GLY A 19 7.01 5.27 -0.89
C GLY A 19 7.10 3.79 -1.27
N SER A 20 5.96 3.09 -1.34
CA SER A 20 5.88 1.70 -1.79
C SER A 20 6.51 1.52 -3.16
N VAL A 21 6.09 2.32 -4.15
CA VAL A 21 6.60 2.24 -5.53
C VAL A 21 8.09 2.53 -5.59
N LEU A 22 8.57 3.58 -4.91
CA LEU A 22 9.99 3.95 -4.91
C LEU A 22 10.87 2.85 -4.33
N TYR A 23 10.46 2.23 -3.21
CA TYR A 23 11.22 1.13 -2.63
C TYR A 23 11.16 -0.12 -3.50
N MET A 24 10.02 -0.40 -4.14
CA MET A 24 9.91 -1.54 -5.05
C MET A 24 10.76 -1.40 -6.32
N THR A 25 10.95 -0.18 -6.84
CA THR A 25 11.71 0.06 -8.08
C THR A 25 13.21 0.21 -7.88
N ARG A 26 13.67 0.50 -6.66
CA ARG A 26 15.10 0.67 -6.32
C ARG A 26 15.95 -0.61 -6.43
N GLY A 27 15.34 -1.78 -6.65
CA GLY A 27 16.03 -3.06 -6.76
C GLY A 27 16.49 -3.61 -5.41
N GLY A 28 16.71 -4.92 -5.36
CA GLY A 28 17.05 -5.64 -4.12
C GLY A 28 15.82 -6.19 -3.39
N GLU A 29 15.99 -7.37 -2.81
CA GLU A 29 14.92 -8.14 -2.14
C GLU A 29 14.44 -7.44 -0.86
N GLU A 30 15.35 -6.85 -0.10
CA GLU A 30 15.04 -6.07 1.10
C GLU A 30 14.19 -4.84 0.78
N ASN A 31 14.59 -4.06 -0.23
CA ASN A 31 13.84 -2.88 -0.68
C ASN A 31 12.44 -3.25 -1.20
N ARG A 32 12.29 -4.38 -1.92
CA ARG A 32 10.97 -4.87 -2.33
C ARG A 32 10.06 -5.20 -1.14
N ARG A 33 10.60 -5.78 -0.08
CA ARG A 33 9.84 -6.08 1.15
C ARG A 33 9.44 -4.81 1.89
N LEU A 34 10.37 -3.87 2.04
CA LEU A 34 10.09 -2.56 2.62
C LEU A 34 9.01 -1.83 1.81
N GLY A 35 9.09 -1.87 0.49
CA GLY A 35 8.05 -1.32 -0.40
C GLY A 35 6.68 -1.98 -0.16
N CYS A 36 6.64 -3.32 -0.05
CA CYS A 36 5.40 -4.02 0.31
C CYS A 36 4.86 -3.61 1.68
N PHE A 37 5.72 -3.47 2.69
CA PHE A 37 5.33 -3.07 4.05
C PHE A 37 4.73 -1.66 4.06
N ILE A 38 5.40 -0.70 3.39
CA ILE A 38 4.93 0.68 3.25
C ILE A 38 3.59 0.71 2.50
N GLY A 39 3.48 -0.06 1.42
CA GLY A 39 2.25 -0.16 0.63
C GLY A 39 1.09 -0.72 1.44
N LEU A 40 1.34 -1.72 2.28
CA LEU A 40 0.34 -2.32 3.18
C LEU A 40 -0.11 -1.35 4.27
N ALA A 41 0.80 -0.53 4.82
CA ALA A 41 0.47 0.49 5.82
C ALA A 41 -0.48 1.58 5.27
N GLY A 42 -0.50 1.80 3.95
CA GLY A 42 -1.44 2.71 3.29
C GLY A 42 -2.83 2.11 3.03
N GLN A 43 -2.96 0.78 3.03
CA GLN A 43 -4.22 0.10 2.65
C GLN A 43 -5.41 0.37 3.59
N PRO A 44 -5.25 0.44 4.94
CA PRO A 44 -6.36 0.78 5.83
C PRO A 44 -7.03 2.11 5.48
N CYS A 45 -6.23 3.13 5.13
CA CYS A 45 -6.73 4.43 4.68
C CYS A 45 -7.45 4.34 3.34
N TRP A 46 -6.90 3.60 2.37
CA TRP A 46 -7.57 3.32 1.10
C TRP A 46 -8.93 2.65 1.32
N PHE A 47 -9.04 1.67 2.22
CA PHE A 47 -10.32 1.01 2.53
C PHE A 47 -11.34 1.98 3.12
N MET A 48 -10.95 2.79 4.12
CA MET A 48 -11.86 3.75 4.75
C MET A 48 -12.39 4.78 3.75
N GLU A 49 -11.52 5.36 2.93
CA GLU A 49 -11.89 6.39 1.95
C GLU A 49 -12.78 5.83 0.83
N THR A 50 -12.39 4.70 0.26
CA THR A 50 -13.10 4.13 -0.90
C THR A 50 -14.44 3.53 -0.52
N PHE A 51 -14.57 2.98 0.70
CA PHE A 51 -15.84 2.51 1.24
C PHE A 51 -16.78 3.69 1.55
N SER A 52 -16.29 4.73 2.23
CA SER A 52 -17.09 5.91 2.58
C SER A 52 -17.52 6.72 1.36
N SER A 53 -16.69 6.73 0.31
CA SER A 53 -16.98 7.43 -0.95
C SER A 53 -17.70 6.56 -1.99
N HIS A 54 -18.09 5.33 -1.64
CA HIS A 54 -18.73 4.36 -2.55
C HIS A 54 -17.94 4.09 -3.86
N GLN A 55 -16.62 4.25 -3.83
CA GLN A 55 -15.74 4.01 -4.98
C GLN A 55 -15.38 2.52 -5.06
N TRP A 56 -16.36 1.67 -5.36
CA TRP A 56 -16.21 0.21 -5.31
C TRP A 56 -15.07 -0.34 -6.18
N GLY A 57 -14.79 0.29 -7.33
CA GLY A 57 -13.65 -0.09 -8.17
C GLY A 57 -12.30 0.08 -7.46
N MET A 58 -12.11 1.21 -6.77
CA MET A 58 -10.90 1.47 -5.97
C MET A 58 -10.86 0.63 -4.71
N PHE A 59 -12.02 0.34 -4.09
CA PHE A 59 -12.11 -0.55 -2.95
C PHE A 59 -11.63 -1.97 -3.29
N LEU A 60 -12.11 -2.54 -4.40
CA LEU A 60 -11.64 -3.84 -4.90
C LEU A 60 -10.15 -3.81 -5.27
N LEU A 61 -9.67 -2.71 -5.85
CA LEU A 61 -8.26 -2.53 -6.14
C LEU A 61 -7.42 -2.52 -4.85
N ALA A 62 -7.87 -1.87 -3.78
CA ALA A 62 -7.20 -1.87 -2.48
C ALA A 62 -7.15 -3.30 -1.87
N ILE A 63 -8.22 -4.10 -2.01
CA ILE A 63 -8.19 -5.53 -1.62
C ILE A 63 -7.10 -6.27 -2.39
N PHE A 64 -7.10 -6.10 -3.71
CA PHE A 64 -6.13 -6.76 -4.58
C PHE A 64 -4.69 -6.35 -4.24
N LEU A 65 -4.42 -5.06 -4.08
CA LEU A 65 -3.09 -4.55 -3.72
C LEU A 65 -2.64 -5.03 -2.35
N SER A 66 -3.54 -5.04 -1.35
CA SER A 66 -3.28 -5.61 -0.03
C SER A 66 -2.82 -7.06 -0.12
N TYR A 67 -3.52 -7.88 -0.92
CA TYR A 67 -3.13 -9.27 -1.16
C TYR A 67 -1.76 -9.38 -1.83
N ARG A 68 -1.47 -8.54 -2.82
CA ARG A 68 -0.17 -8.51 -3.51
C ARG A 68 0.97 -8.12 -2.58
N TYR A 69 0.78 -7.12 -1.72
CA TYR A 69 1.77 -6.71 -0.72
C TYR A 69 2.00 -7.79 0.35
N LEU A 70 0.94 -8.43 0.85
CA LEU A 70 1.06 -9.56 1.78
C LEU A 70 1.86 -10.71 1.15
N ARG A 71 1.56 -11.07 -0.10
CA ARG A 71 2.30 -12.11 -0.82
C ARG A 71 3.76 -11.71 -1.08
N GLY A 72 4.03 -10.43 -1.34
CA GLY A 72 5.39 -9.90 -1.51
C GLY A 72 6.21 -9.93 -0.22
N LEU A 73 5.58 -9.77 0.94
CA LEU A 73 6.21 -9.95 2.25
C LEU A 73 6.48 -11.43 2.58
N TRP A 74 5.56 -12.32 2.20
CA TRP A 74 5.65 -13.75 2.48
C TRP A 74 6.51 -14.54 1.49
N ALA A 75 6.82 -13.96 0.33
CA ALA A 75 7.75 -14.54 -0.61
C ALA A 75 9.09 -14.74 0.11
N ARG A 76 9.46 -16.01 0.33
CA ARG A 76 10.78 -16.33 0.86
C ARG A 76 11.83 -15.76 -0.10
N PRO A 77 12.94 -15.20 0.41
CA PRO A 77 14.06 -14.92 -0.47
C PRO A 77 14.42 -16.28 -1.06
N LEU A 78 14.57 -16.39 -2.38
CA LEU A 78 15.14 -17.61 -2.96
C LEU A 78 16.59 -17.70 -2.48
N SER A 79 16.80 -18.25 -1.29
CA SER A 79 18.10 -18.67 -0.81
C SER A 79 18.46 -19.94 -1.57
N GLY A 80 19.31 -19.80 -2.58
CA GLY A 80 20.18 -20.86 -3.09
C GLY A 80 19.56 -21.87 -4.05
N VAL A 81 19.30 -21.46 -5.30
CA VAL A 81 19.56 -22.30 -6.48
C VAL A 81 20.46 -21.51 -7.43
#